data_AF-A0A5A7NBA6-F1
#
_entry.id   AF-A0A5A7NBA6-F1
#
_cell.length_a   1.000
_cell.length_b   1.000
_cell.length_c   1.000
_cell.angle_alpha   90.00
_cell.angle_beta   90.00
_cell.angle_gamma   90.00
#
_symmetry.space_group_name_H-M   'P 1'
#
loop_
_entity.id
_entity.type
_entity.pdbx_description
1 polymer ?
#
loop_
_entity_poly.entity_id
_entity_poly.type
_entity_poly.pdbx_seq_one_letter_code
_entity_poly.pdbx_strand_id
1 'polypeptide(L)'
;MPPKQVRKKAQTLDFSSLDDLFGFRLRLAQVKLFQHFRESLAPLQITPGQAGLLILIRDNPGISQSDLARAMQVERATLGQTIEAGAPRFHCAQSAPGGSPGLFLEPVGGRGCFC
;
A
#
# COMPACT_ATOMS: atom_id res chain seq x y z
N MET A 1 42.87 -13.02 -29.52
CA MET A 1 42.83 -13.73 -28.22
C MET A 1 41.59 -13.25 -27.47
N PRO A 2 40.54 -14.07 -27.31
CA PRO A 2 39.34 -13.63 -26.62
C PRO A 2 39.61 -13.41 -25.12
N PRO A 3 39.02 -12.39 -24.48
CA PRO A 3 39.26 -12.09 -23.07
C PRO A 3 38.73 -13.21 -22.17
N LYS A 4 39.59 -13.73 -21.28
CA LYS A 4 39.21 -14.68 -20.23
C LYS A 4 38.29 -14.00 -19.22
N GLN A 5 37.00 -14.29 -19.27
CA GLN A 5 36.06 -13.87 -18.23
C GLN A 5 36.39 -14.58 -16.90
N VAL A 6 36.84 -13.81 -15.91
CA VAL A 6 37.02 -14.29 -14.55
C VAL A 6 35.63 -14.47 -13.93
N ARG A 7 35.19 -15.72 -13.72
CA ARG A 7 33.97 -16.01 -12.97
C ARG A 7 34.15 -15.51 -11.54
N LYS A 8 33.46 -14.42 -11.16
CA LYS A 8 33.40 -13.95 -9.78
C LYS A 8 32.80 -15.07 -8.92
N LYS A 9 33.58 -15.62 -7.99
CA LYS A 9 33.09 -16.57 -6.99
C LYS A 9 32.02 -15.84 -6.16
N ALA A 10 30.81 -16.39 -6.11
CA ALA A 10 29.75 -15.83 -5.27
C ALA A 10 30.24 -15.88 -3.81
N GLN A 11 30.37 -14.71 -3.18
CA GLN A 11 30.70 -14.61 -1.76
C GLN A 11 29.48 -15.08 -0.96
N THR A 12 29.66 -16.09 -0.13
CA THR A 12 28.66 -16.50 0.87
C THR A 12 28.68 -15.49 2.01
N LEU A 13 27.53 -14.87 2.28
CA LEU A 13 27.37 -13.94 3.39
C LEU A 13 27.26 -14.74 4.70
N ASP A 14 28.02 -14.34 5.71
CA ASP A 14 27.89 -14.85 7.07
C ASP A 14 26.82 -14.03 7.81
N PHE A 15 25.76 -14.71 8.25
CA PHE A 15 24.63 -14.11 8.96
C PHE A 15 24.67 -14.36 10.48
N SER A 16 25.71 -15.01 11.01
CA SER A 16 25.80 -15.43 12.42
C SER A 16 25.54 -14.29 13.40
N SER A 17 26.17 -13.12 13.22
CA SER A 17 25.96 -11.95 14.09
C SER A 17 24.56 -11.33 14.01
N LEU A 18 23.77 -11.69 12.99
CA LEU A 18 22.41 -11.19 12.79
C LEU A 18 21.35 -12.17 13.28
N ASP A 19 21.73 -13.42 13.60
CA ASP A 19 20.80 -14.47 14.01
C ASP A 19 20.13 -14.18 15.36
N ASP A 20 20.84 -13.52 16.27
CA ASP A 20 20.33 -13.13 17.59
C ASP A 20 19.49 -11.84 17.54
N LEU A 21 19.48 -11.13 16.40
CA LEU A 21 18.72 -9.90 16.22
C LEU A 21 17.30 -10.21 15.74
N PHE A 22 16.39 -10.48 16.68
CA PHE A 22 14.97 -10.72 16.39
C PHE A 22 14.36 -9.64 15.47
N GLY A 23 14.69 -8.37 15.72
CA GLY A 23 14.22 -7.25 14.89
C GLY A 23 14.69 -7.33 13.43
N PHE A 24 15.91 -7.83 13.18
CA PHE A 24 16.43 -8.03 11.83
C PHE A 24 15.66 -9.14 11.10
N ARG A 25 15.39 -10.26 11.78
CA ARG A 25 14.57 -11.35 11.24
C ARG A 25 13.15 -10.90 10.94
N LEU A 26 12.54 -10.11 11.83
CA LEU A 26 11.22 -9.52 11.60
C LEU A 26 11.22 -8.58 10.40
N ARG A 27 12.27 -7.76 10.22
CA ARG A 27 12.43 -6.91 9.04
C ARG A 27 12.51 -7.73 7.76
N LEU A 28 13.26 -8.83 7.74
CA LEU A 28 13.33 -9.72 6.57
C LEU A 28 11.98 -10.38 6.27
N ALA A 29 11.25 -10.80 7.30
CA ALA A 29 9.90 -11.34 7.16
C ALA A 29 8.95 -10.28 6.58
N GLN A 30 8.98 -9.06 7.11
CA GLN A 30 8.22 -7.92 6.59
C GLN A 30 8.53 -7.67 5.11
N VAL A 31 9.82 -7.63 4.73
CA VAL A 31 10.22 -7.40 3.33
C VAL A 31 9.68 -8.49 2.41
N LYS A 32 9.84 -9.77 2.76
CA LYS A 32 9.33 -10.89 1.94
C LYS A 32 7.81 -10.85 1.82
N LEU A 33 7.12 -10.61 2.94
CA LEU A 33 5.66 -10.52 2.96
C LEU A 33 5.16 -9.37 2.10
N PHE A 34 5.77 -8.19 2.20
CA PHE A 34 5.39 -7.03 1.40
C PHE A 34 5.64 -7.25 -0.09
N GLN A 35 6.71 -7.95 -0.48
CA GLN A 35 6.94 -8.29 -1.89
C GLN A 35 5.85 -9.22 -2.42
N HIS A 36 5.54 -10.30 -1.70
CA HIS A 36 4.45 -11.19 -2.08
C HIS A 36 3.10 -10.46 -2.15
N PHE A 37 2.83 -9.57 -1.19
CA PHE A 37 1.59 -8.80 -1.17
C PHE A 37 1.49 -7.86 -2.38
N ARG A 38 2.58 -7.17 -2.75
CA ARG A 38 2.64 -6.33 -3.94
C ARG A 38 2.38 -7.13 -5.22
N GLU A 39 2.97 -8.31 -5.36
CA GLU A 39 2.75 -9.20 -6.51
C GLU A 39 1.28 -9.64 -6.60
N SER A 40 0.66 -9.95 -5.46
CA SER A 40 -0.75 -10.35 -5.39
C SER A 40 -1.71 -9.22 -5.80
N LEU A 41 -1.34 -7.97 -5.54
CA LEU A 41 -2.11 -6.78 -5.89
C LEU A 41 -1.77 -6.18 -7.25
N ALA A 42 -0.71 -6.65 -7.92
CA ALA A 42 -0.28 -6.14 -9.21
C ALA A 42 -1.40 -6.16 -10.29
N PRO A 43 -2.27 -7.19 -10.39
CA PRO A 43 -3.38 -7.18 -11.35
C PRO A 43 -4.43 -6.09 -11.08
N LEU A 44 -4.52 -5.63 -9.83
CA LEU A 44 -5.44 -4.57 -9.41
C LEU A 44 -4.82 -3.17 -9.56
N GLN A 45 -3.52 -3.09 -9.88
CA GLN A 45 -2.77 -1.84 -10.01
C GLN A 45 -2.85 -0.95 -8.75
N ILE A 46 -2.89 -1.58 -7.57
CA ILE A 46 -2.87 -0.88 -6.27
C ILE A 46 -1.71 -1.38 -5.42
N THR A 47 -1.23 -0.50 -4.53
CA THR A 47 -0.26 -0.86 -3.50
C THR A 47 -0.93 -1.51 -2.29
N PRO A 48 -0.18 -2.26 -1.45
CA PRO A 48 -0.66 -2.73 -0.14
C PRO A 48 -1.30 -1.65 0.73
N GLY A 49 -0.71 -0.44 0.74
CA GLY A 49 -1.24 0.70 1.48
C GLY A 49 -2.61 1.14 0.95
N GLN A 50 -2.75 1.22 -0.38
CA GLN A 50 -4.03 1.52 -1.03
C GLN A 50 -5.09 0.45 -0.75
N ALA A 51 -4.71 -0.83 -0.77
CA ALA A 51 -5.64 -1.91 -0.45
C ALA A 51 -6.16 -1.80 0.99
N GLY A 52 -5.28 -1.60 1.97
CA GLY A 52 -5.66 -1.40 3.37
C GLY A 52 -6.55 -0.17 3.56
N LEU A 53 -6.23 0.92 2.85
CA LEU A 53 -7.01 2.14 2.85
C LEU A 53 -8.45 1.93 2.36
N LEU A 54 -8.61 1.30 1.19
CA LEU A 54 -9.91 1.03 0.59
C LEU A 54 -10.75 0.10 1.49
N ILE A 55 -10.13 -0.92 2.07
CA ILE A 55 -10.80 -1.83 3.02
C ILE A 55 -11.32 -1.04 4.24
N LEU A 56 -10.50 -0.16 4.81
CA LEU A 56 -10.93 0.64 5.97
C LEU A 56 -12.09 1.58 5.64
N ILE A 57 -12.08 2.23 4.48
CA ILE A 57 -13.20 3.10 4.05
C ILE A 57 -14.46 2.27 3.80
N ARG A 58 -14.33 1.10 3.15
CA ARG A 58 -15.45 0.18 2.91
C ARG A 58 -16.11 -0.26 4.21
N ASP A 59 -15.29 -0.66 5.18
CA ASP A 59 -15.76 -1.24 6.44
C ASP A 59 -16.18 -0.15 7.45
N ASN A 60 -15.79 1.11 7.21
CA ASN A 60 -16.13 2.27 8.04
C ASN A 60 -16.60 3.47 7.17
N PRO A 61 -17.78 3.38 6.53
CA PRO A 61 -18.30 4.48 5.73
C PRO A 61 -18.46 5.75 6.56
N GLY A 62 -18.00 6.89 6.03
CA GLY A 62 -18.03 8.17 6.73
C GLY A 62 -16.85 8.41 7.66
N ILE A 63 -15.85 7.51 7.70
CA ILE A 63 -14.61 7.74 8.48
C ILE A 63 -13.94 9.06 8.05
N SER A 64 -13.43 9.80 9.04
CA SER A 64 -12.70 11.04 8.77
C SER A 64 -11.29 10.73 8.22
N GLN A 65 -10.74 11.63 7.39
CA GLN A 65 -9.35 11.49 6.91
C GLN A 65 -8.34 11.44 8.07
N SER A 66 -8.60 12.17 9.16
CA SER A 66 -7.72 12.21 10.33
C SER A 66 -7.70 10.87 11.08
N ASP A 67 -8.87 10.25 11.25
CA ASP A 67 -8.96 8.93 11.87
C ASP A 67 -8.35 7.85 11.00
N LEU A 68 -8.54 7.96 9.68
CA LEU A 68 -7.94 7.06 8.72
C LEU A 68 -6.40 7.18 8.70
N ALA A 69 -5.86 8.40 8.78
CA ALA A 69 -4.42 8.66 8.94
C ALA A 69 -3.84 8.03 10.19
N ARG A 70 -4.54 8.20 11.31
CA ARG A 70 -4.16 7.62 12.60
C ARG A 70 -4.18 6.08 12.55
N ALA A 71 -5.20 5.49 11.94
CA ALA A 71 -5.32 4.04 11.80
C ALA A 71 -4.22 3.44 10.91
N MET A 72 -3.88 4.13 9.83
CA MET A 72 -2.85 3.69 8.88
C MET A 72 -1.42 4.04 9.32
N GLN A 73 -1.24 4.79 10.41
CA GLN A 73 0.05 5.30 10.89
C GLN A 73 0.87 6.02 9.81
N VAL A 74 0.18 6.81 8.98
CA VAL A 74 0.78 7.61 7.91
C VAL A 74 0.42 9.08 8.07
N GLU A 75 1.20 9.96 7.45
CA GLU A 75 0.88 11.37 7.40
C GLU A 75 -0.36 11.63 6.52
N ARG A 76 -1.20 12.57 6.94
CA ARG A 76 -2.44 12.94 6.23
C ARG A 76 -2.19 13.38 4.78
N ALA A 77 -1.04 14.01 4.50
CA ALA A 77 -0.64 14.43 3.16
C ALA A 77 -0.31 13.25 2.22
N THR A 78 0.20 12.14 2.76
CA THR A 78 0.46 10.90 2.01
C THR A 78 -0.85 10.20 1.67
N LEU A 79 -1.86 10.31 2.54
CA LEU A 79 -3.19 9.76 2.31
C LEU A 79 -3.92 10.40 1.14
N GLY A 80 -3.93 11.73 1.03
CA GLY A 80 -4.57 12.43 -0.10
C GLY A 80 -4.03 11.96 -1.45
N GLN A 81 -2.70 11.88 -1.57
CA GLN A 81 -2.02 11.37 -2.77
C GLN A 81 -2.34 9.89 -3.04
N THR A 82 -2.52 9.08 -2.00
CA THR A 82 -2.83 7.66 -2.11
C THR A 82 -4.27 7.40 -2.54
N ILE A 83 -5.20 8.26 -2.10
CA ILE A 83 -6.62 8.26 -2.48
C ILE A 83 -6.77 8.69 -3.95
N GLU A 84 -6.10 9.77 -4.36
CA GLU A 84 -6.15 10.29 -5.73
C GLU A 84 -5.41 9.40 -6.72
N ALA A 85 -4.30 8.77 -6.31
CA ALA A 85 -3.56 7.80 -7.13
C ALA A 85 -4.14 6.37 -7.09
N GLY A 86 -5.32 6.18 -6.48
CA GLY A 86 -6.02 4.89 -6.47
C GLY A 86 -6.24 4.34 -7.88
N ALA A 87 -6.34 3.02 -8.01
CA ALA A 87 -6.62 2.40 -9.31
C ALA A 87 -7.91 3.00 -9.92
N PRO A 88 -8.03 3.08 -11.26
CA PRO A 88 -9.15 3.71 -11.97
C PRO A 88 -10.54 3.07 -11.68
N ARG A 89 -10.57 2.03 -10.85
CA ARG A 89 -11.75 1.30 -10.40
C ARG A 89 -12.17 1.62 -8.96
N PHE A 90 -11.55 2.57 -8.27
CA PHE A 90 -11.98 2.93 -6.92
C PHE A 90 -11.99 4.44 -6.77
N HIS A 91 -13.19 5.01 -6.66
CA HIS A 91 -13.37 6.44 -6.38
C HIS A 91 -13.77 6.61 -4.92
N CYS A 92 -13.07 7.50 -4.21
CA CYS A 92 -13.44 7.91 -2.86
C CYS A 92 -14.13 9.28 -2.93
N ALA A 93 -15.36 9.37 -2.44
CA ALA A 93 -16.04 10.64 -2.24
C ALA A 93 -15.74 11.18 -0.84
N GLN A 94 -15.50 12.49 -0.72
CA GLN A 94 -15.25 13.17 0.56
C GLN A 94 -16.55 13.59 1.29
N SER A 95 -17.72 13.26 0.73
CA SER A 95 -19.02 13.60 1.30
C SER A 95 -20.08 12.58 0.89
N ALA A 96 -20.98 12.26 1.81
CA ALA A 96 -22.15 11.44 1.52
C ALA A 96 -23.11 12.20 0.58
N PRO A 97 -23.95 11.49 -0.20
CA PRO A 97 -25.14 12.11 -0.81
C PRO A 97 -26.06 12.61 0.32
N GLY A 98 -25.98 13.91 0.63
CA GLY A 98 -26.60 14.52 1.81
C GLY A 98 -25.70 15.46 2.63
N GLY A 99 -24.42 15.61 2.28
CA GLY A 99 -23.54 16.67 2.82
C GLY A 99 -22.87 16.38 4.17
N SER A 100 -22.97 15.16 4.70
CA SER A 100 -22.19 14.77 5.88
C SER A 100 -20.72 14.53 5.49
N PRO A 101 -19.75 15.19 6.17
CA PRO A 101 -18.34 15.04 5.86
C PRO A 101 -17.84 13.65 6.25
N GLY A 102 -17.14 12.97 5.34
CA GLY A 102 -16.62 11.63 5.58
C GLY A 102 -16.21 10.93 4.27
N LEU A 103 -15.40 9.87 4.38
CA LEU A 103 -14.95 9.11 3.21
C LEU A 103 -15.90 7.96 2.88
N PHE A 104 -16.25 7.83 1.60
CA PHE A 104 -17.12 6.77 1.08
C PHE A 104 -16.52 6.17 -0.19
N LEU A 105 -16.69 4.86 -0.40
CA LEU A 105 -16.38 4.22 -1.68
C LEU A 105 -17.58 4.31 -2.62
N GLU A 106 -17.36 4.77 -3.84
CA GLU A 106 -18.38 4.73 -4.89
C GLU A 106 -18.24 3.48 -5.77
N PRO A 107 -19.35 2.84 -6.16
CA PRO A 107 -19.32 1.72 -7.10
C PRO A 107 -18.87 2.19 -8.49
N VAL A 108 -17.99 1.40 -9.12
CA VAL A 108 -17.54 1.64 -10.50
C VAL A 108 -18.73 1.56 -11.45
N GLY A 109 -19.05 2.67 -12.12
CA GLY A 109 -20.13 2.75 -13.11
C GLY A 109 -21.34 3.60 -12.70
N GLY A 110 -21.32 4.22 -11.51
CA GLY A 110 -22.25 5.28 -11.17
C GLY A 110 -21.95 6.53 -11.99
N ARG A 111 -22.79 6.82 -12.99
CA ARG A 111 -22.72 8.09 -13.73
C ARG A 111 -22.82 9.26 -12.75
N GLY A 112 -21.80 10.10 -12.79
CA GLY A 112 -21.88 11.51 -12.42
C GLY A 112 -21.42 11.82 -11.02
N CYS A 113 -20.23 12.41 -10.92
CA CYS A 113 -20.15 13.73 -10.31
C CYS A 113 -19.01 14.52 -10.95
N PHE A 114 -19.40 15.54 -11.73
CA PHE A 114 -18.56 16.67 -12.04
C PHE A 114 -18.21 17.37 -10.72
N CYS A 115 -16.92 17.54 -10.48
CA CYS A 115 -16.35 18.68 -9.78
C CYS A 115 -15.22 19.20 -10.66
#